data_AF-A0AAN5HXC0-F1
#
_entry.id   AF-A0AAN5HXC0-F1
#
_cell.length_a   1.000
_cell.length_b   1.000
_cell.length_c   1.000
_cell.angle_alpha   90.00
_cell.angle_beta   90.00
_cell.angle_gamma   90.00
#
_symmetry.space_group_name_H-M   'P 1'
#
loop_
_entity.id
_entity.type
_entity.pdbx_description
1 polymer ?
#
loop_
_entity_poly.entity_id
_entity_poly.type
_entity_poly.pdbx_seq_one_letter_code
_entity_poly.pdbx_strand_id
1 'polypeptide(L)'
;RKFVLPEEIDSEPMQFFLPISLQDDIFRAQRIVFVISTILNIISLTCLLKQTPPHQSTIKNYLIYIQVLLIINDVYLDVMFAPIPLFPVIAGYCVGILCKAKVSIRTQLAILIIFLANIGVAIIVCVMYRHQTILMDRDRFKM
;
A
#
# COMPACT_ATOMS: atom_id res chain seq x y z
N ARG A 1 29.65 2.56 53.26
CA ARG A 1 29.60 2.82 51.79
C ARG A 1 28.19 2.47 51.33
N LYS A 2 27.23 3.41 51.44
CA LYS A 2 25.85 3.21 50.99
C LYS A 2 25.85 3.33 49.46
N PHE A 3 25.46 2.27 48.78
CA PHE A 3 25.24 2.28 47.34
C PHE A 3 23.88 2.93 47.12
N VAL A 4 23.88 4.21 46.74
CA VAL A 4 22.69 4.96 46.34
C VAL A 4 22.47 4.61 44.87
N LEU A 5 21.44 3.81 44.59
CA LEU A 5 20.94 3.59 43.23
C LEU A 5 20.24 4.89 42.79
N PRO A 6 20.48 5.42 41.59
CA PRO A 6 19.82 6.63 41.12
C PRO A 6 18.33 6.37 40.86
N GLU A 7 17.54 7.41 41.14
CA GLU A 7 16.11 7.55 40.89
C GLU A 7 15.60 6.80 39.66
N GLU A 8 14.57 5.98 39.87
CA GLU A 8 13.68 5.52 38.82
C GLU A 8 13.21 6.73 38.01
N ILE A 9 13.64 6.78 36.75
CA ILE A 9 13.02 7.64 35.74
C ILE A 9 11.61 7.08 35.58
N ASP A 10 10.67 7.71 36.29
CA ASP A 10 9.24 7.46 36.19
C ASP A 10 8.82 7.85 34.77
N SER A 11 8.96 6.88 33.86
CA SER A 11 8.43 6.96 32.51
C SER A 11 6.95 6.65 32.61
N GLU A 12 6.21 7.58 33.20
CA GLU A 12 4.75 7.65 33.06
C GLU A 12 4.45 7.38 31.57
N PRO A 13 3.77 6.25 31.23
CA PRO A 13 3.45 6.00 29.84
C PRO A 13 2.55 7.15 29.44
N MET A 14 3.05 8.04 28.59
CA MET A 14 2.29 9.15 28.05
C MET A 14 1.06 8.55 27.38
N GLN A 15 -0.06 8.51 28.12
CA GLN A 15 -1.32 7.96 27.64
C GLN A 15 -1.86 8.96 26.63
N PHE A 16 -1.38 8.85 25.40
CA PHE A 16 -1.87 9.62 24.27
C PHE A 16 -3.27 9.11 23.95
N PHE A 17 -4.26 9.72 24.58
CA PHE A 17 -5.66 9.48 24.26
C PHE A 17 -5.96 10.17 22.92
N LEU A 18 -6.09 9.36 21.88
CA LEU A 18 -6.70 9.82 20.64
C LEU A 18 -8.19 10.06 20.93
N PRO A 19 -8.71 11.30 20.84
CA PRO A 19 -10.12 11.56 21.11
C PRO A 19 -10.98 10.76 20.12
N ILE A 20 -12.08 10.18 20.63
CA ILE A 20 -12.94 9.27 19.87
C ILE A 20 -13.48 9.91 18.57
N SER A 21 -13.69 11.23 18.58
CA SER A 21 -14.10 11.99 17.40
C SER A 21 -13.05 11.97 16.28
N LEU A 22 -11.76 12.10 16.60
CA LEU A 22 -10.69 12.02 15.58
C LEU A 22 -10.57 10.62 15.00
N GLN A 23 -10.77 9.60 15.83
CA GLN A 23 -10.76 8.21 15.35
C GLN A 23 -11.89 7.97 14.35
N ASP A 24 -13.10 8.45 14.66
CA ASP A 24 -14.25 8.36 13.76
C ASP A 24 -14.01 9.12 12.45
N ASP A 25 -13.40 10.30 12.51
CA ASP A 25 -13.05 11.09 11.34
C ASP A 25 -12.03 10.38 10.45
N ILE A 26 -11.00 9.76 11.03
CA ILE A 26 -10.01 8.96 10.29
C ILE A 26 -10.68 7.77 9.61
N PHE A 27 -11.56 7.04 10.32
CA PHE A 27 -12.30 5.94 9.71
C PHE A 27 -13.21 6.39 8.57
N ARG A 28 -13.90 7.53 8.73
CA ARG A 28 -14.74 8.12 7.69
C ARG A 28 -13.91 8.50 6.47
N ALA A 29 -12.79 9.20 6.69
CA ALA A 29 -11.86 9.58 5.64
C ALA A 29 -11.33 8.35 4.89
N GLN A 30 -10.91 7.31 5.60
CA GLN A 30 -10.42 6.07 5.00
C GLN A 30 -11.50 5.38 4.16
N ARG A 31 -12.75 5.31 4.63
CA ARG A 31 -13.86 4.76 3.85
C ARG A 31 -14.15 5.56 2.57
N ILE A 32 -14.07 6.89 2.65
CA ILE A 32 -14.23 7.76 1.48
C ILE A 32 -13.11 7.50 0.47
N VAL A 33 -11.86 7.44 0.95
CA VAL A 33 -10.69 7.10 0.11
C VAL A 33 -10.89 5.75 -0.56
N PHE A 34 -11.28 4.72 0.17
CA PHE A 34 -11.55 3.39 -0.39
C PHE A 34 -12.62 3.41 -1.50
N VAL A 35 -13.72 4.14 -1.30
CA VAL A 35 -14.78 4.27 -2.31
C VAL A 35 -14.25 4.97 -3.57
N ILE A 36 -13.51 6.07 -3.41
CA ILE A 36 -12.92 6.80 -4.53
C ILE A 36 -11.90 5.91 -5.26
N SER A 37 -10.99 5.25 -4.54
CA SER A 37 -10.00 4.32 -5.09
C SER A 37 -10.67 3.18 -5.85
N THR A 38 -11.76 2.62 -5.33
CA THR A 38 -12.53 1.57 -6.01
C THR A 38 -13.10 2.07 -7.34
N ILE A 39 -13.69 3.27 -7.36
CA ILE A 39 -14.23 3.87 -8.59
C ILE A 39 -13.11 4.11 -9.60
N LEU A 40 -11.98 4.69 -9.17
CA LEU A 40 -10.82 4.94 -10.02
C LEU A 40 -10.24 3.64 -10.59
N ASN A 41 -10.16 2.59 -9.79
CA ASN A 41 -9.70 1.27 -10.25
C ASN A 41 -10.63 0.66 -11.30
N ILE A 42 -11.95 0.80 -11.14
CA ILE A 42 -12.92 0.34 -12.14
C ILE A 42 -12.80 1.13 -13.45
N ILE A 43 -12.67 2.46 -13.35
CA ILE A 43 -12.47 3.33 -14.52
C ILE A 43 -11.15 2.99 -15.22
N SER A 44 -10.07 2.84 -14.47
CA SER A 44 -8.74 2.47 -14.99
C SER A 44 -8.79 1.13 -15.72
N LEU A 45 -9.40 0.11 -15.11
CA LEU A 45 -9.56 -1.20 -15.74
C LEU A 45 -10.41 -1.13 -17.01
N THR A 46 -11.52 -0.38 -16.99
CA THR A 46 -12.39 -0.21 -18.15
C THR A 46 -11.69 0.54 -19.29
N CYS A 47 -10.98 1.62 -18.96
CA CYS A 47 -10.19 2.40 -19.90
C CYS A 47 -9.08 1.54 -20.52
N LEU A 48 -8.36 0.79 -19.70
CA LEU A 48 -7.29 -0.09 -20.15
C LEU A 48 -7.81 -1.18 -21.11
N LEU A 49 -8.99 -1.75 -20.84
CA LEU A 49 -9.60 -2.75 -21.70
C LEU A 49 -10.13 -2.16 -23.02
N LYS A 50 -10.67 -0.93 -23.01
CA LYS A 50 -11.22 -0.27 -24.22
C LYS A 50 -10.18 0.42 -25.09
N GLN A 51 -9.19 1.09 -24.48
CA GLN A 51 -8.28 2.00 -25.17
C GLN A 51 -7.05 1.27 -25.74
N THR A 52 -6.72 0.06 -25.27
CA THR A 52 -5.49 -0.63 -25.67
C THR A 52 -5.67 -1.37 -27.01
N PRO A 53 -4.97 -0.94 -28.08
CA PRO A 53 -5.10 -1.57 -29.40
C PRO A 53 -4.57 -3.02 -29.39
N PRO A 54 -5.17 -3.94 -30.17
CA PRO A 54 -4.84 -5.37 -30.16
C PRO A 54 -3.41 -5.70 -30.62
N HIS A 55 -2.73 -4.76 -31.28
CA HIS A 55 -1.37 -4.94 -31.78
C HIS A 55 -0.29 -4.96 -30.67
N GLN A 56 -0.64 -4.62 -29.42
CA GLN A 56 0.28 -4.66 -28.27
C GLN A 56 -0.24 -5.56 -27.13
N SER A 57 -0.59 -6.80 -27.46
CA SER A 57 -1.15 -7.79 -26.53
C SER A 57 -0.26 -8.06 -25.30
N THR A 58 1.07 -8.06 -25.45
CA THR A 58 2.00 -8.28 -24.33
C THR A 58 1.97 -7.15 -23.30
N ILE A 59 2.03 -5.89 -23.74
CA ILE A 59 1.96 -4.71 -22.85
C ILE A 59 0.61 -4.64 -22.16
N LYS A 60 -0.47 -4.96 -22.88
CA LYS A 60 -1.82 -5.04 -22.32
C LYS A 60 -1.87 -6.01 -21.13
N ASN A 61 -1.29 -7.21 -21.26
CA ASN A 61 -1.27 -8.19 -20.18
C ASN A 61 -0.51 -7.69 -18.96
N TYR A 62 0.64 -7.01 -19.13
CA TYR A 62 1.37 -6.41 -18.02
C TYR A 62 0.58 -5.31 -17.32
N LEU A 63 -0.10 -4.44 -18.08
CA LEU A 63 -0.91 -3.37 -17.50
C LEU A 63 -2.12 -3.93 -16.74
N ILE A 64 -2.79 -4.97 -17.27
CA ILE A 64 -3.88 -5.65 -16.57
C ILE A 64 -3.36 -6.29 -15.28
N TYR A 65 -2.19 -6.95 -15.34
CA TYR A 65 -1.57 -7.56 -14.18
C TYR A 65 -1.26 -6.52 -13.08
N ILE A 66 -0.67 -5.38 -13.44
CA ILE A 66 -0.43 -4.27 -12.51
C ILE A 66 -1.74 -3.76 -11.91
N GLN A 67 -2.78 -3.57 -12.74
CA GLN A 67 -4.07 -3.08 -12.27
C GLN A 67 -4.73 -4.06 -11.27
N VAL A 68 -4.63 -5.37 -11.53
CA VAL A 68 -5.12 -6.41 -10.60
C VAL A 68 -4.35 -6.39 -9.29
N LEU A 69 -3.01 -6.29 -9.34
CA LEU A 69 -2.19 -6.19 -8.14
C LEU A 69 -2.52 -4.94 -7.30
N LEU A 70 -2.77 -3.80 -7.94
CA LEU A 70 -3.19 -2.57 -7.27
C LEU A 70 -4.55 -2.75 -6.56
N ILE A 71 -5.54 -3.35 -7.24
CA ILE A 71 -6.85 -3.64 -6.63
C ILE A 71 -6.71 -4.55 -5.41
N ILE A 72 -5.89 -5.60 -5.51
CA ILE A 72 -5.63 -6.52 -4.38
C ILE A 72 -4.96 -5.76 -3.23
N ASN A 73 -3.99 -4.90 -3.52
CA ASN A 73 -3.29 -4.12 -2.51
C ASN A 73 -4.21 -3.10 -1.83
N ASP A 74 -5.12 -2.45 -2.57
CA ASP A 74 -6.10 -1.50 -2.01
C ASP A 74 -7.07 -2.23 -1.07
N VAL A 75 -7.59 -3.40 -1.48
CA VAL A 75 -8.44 -4.23 -0.61
C VAL A 75 -7.65 -4.68 0.63
N TYR A 76 -6.39 -5.08 0.46
CA TYR A 76 -5.52 -5.45 1.56
C TYR A 76 -5.34 -4.29 2.56
N LEU A 77 -5.05 -3.08 2.06
CA LEU A 77 -4.83 -1.90 2.87
C LEU A 77 -6.10 -1.39 3.57
N ASP A 78 -7.24 -1.36 2.88
CA ASP A 78 -8.43 -0.70 3.41
C ASP A 78 -9.35 -1.60 4.21
N VAL A 79 -9.43 -2.89 3.88
CA VAL A 79 -10.33 -3.84 4.54
C VAL A 79 -9.57 -4.74 5.52
N MET A 80 -8.41 -5.20 5.07
CA MET A 80 -7.70 -6.29 5.72
C MET A 80 -6.74 -5.78 6.80
N PHE A 81 -5.95 -4.75 6.48
CA PHE A 81 -5.00 -4.12 7.39
C PHE A 81 -5.61 -2.90 8.09
N ALA A 82 -6.19 -1.96 7.35
CA ALA A 82 -6.73 -0.69 7.86
C ALA A 82 -5.83 -0.03 8.92
N PRO A 83 -4.60 0.39 8.56
CA PRO A 83 -3.67 0.98 9.50
C PRO A 83 -4.08 2.41 9.86
N ILE A 84 -4.09 2.72 11.15
CA ILE A 84 -4.36 4.06 11.67
C ILE A 84 -3.06 4.63 12.24
N PRO A 85 -2.44 5.62 11.58
CA PRO A 85 -1.30 6.31 12.14
C PRO A 85 -1.74 7.22 13.29
N LEU A 86 -1.03 7.14 14.42
CA LEU A 86 -1.25 7.96 15.61
C LEU A 86 -0.37 9.21 15.52
N PHE A 87 -0.78 10.23 14.75
CA PHE A 87 -0.03 11.49 14.77
C PHE A 87 -0.13 12.15 16.17
N PRO A 88 0.97 12.65 16.77
CA PRO A 88 2.30 12.91 16.22
C PRO A 88 3.35 11.79 16.48
N VAL A 89 2.97 10.70 17.13
CA VAL A 89 3.90 9.61 17.44
C VAL A 89 4.11 8.74 16.21
N ILE A 90 5.33 8.24 15.97
CA ILE A 90 5.58 7.22 14.93
C ILE A 90 5.07 5.86 15.44
N ALA A 91 3.76 5.78 15.62
CA ALA A 91 3.04 4.61 16.06
C ALA A 91 1.77 4.49 15.23
N GLY A 92 1.28 3.26 15.11
CA GLY A 92 0.01 2.99 14.47
C GLY A 92 -0.56 1.70 15.02
N TYR A 93 -1.87 1.60 15.00
CA TYR A 93 -2.58 0.36 15.31
C TYR A 93 -3.43 -0.02 14.10
N CYS A 94 -3.70 -1.30 13.96
CA CYS A 94 -4.49 -1.80 12.83
C CYS A 94 -5.84 -2.29 13.34
N VAL A 95 -6.89 -2.00 12.55
CA VAL A 95 -8.29 -2.25 12.91
C VAL A 95 -8.98 -3.19 11.92
N GLY A 96 -8.26 -3.58 10.85
CA GLY A 96 -8.77 -4.47 9.82
C GLY A 96 -8.98 -5.91 10.28
N ILE A 97 -9.48 -6.73 9.37
CA ILE A 97 -9.82 -8.15 9.63
C ILE A 97 -8.61 -8.93 10.15
N LEU A 98 -7.41 -8.72 9.59
CA LEU A 98 -6.22 -9.46 10.03
C LEU A 98 -5.79 -9.08 11.45
N CYS A 99 -6.07 -7.86 11.92
CA CYS A 99 -5.82 -7.48 13.31
C CYS A 99 -6.81 -8.13 14.27
N LYS A 100 -8.08 -8.26 13.88
CA LYS A 100 -9.06 -9.04 14.64
C LYS A 100 -8.66 -10.52 14.74
N ALA A 101 -7.98 -11.03 13.71
CA ALA A 101 -7.41 -12.38 13.69
C ALA A 101 -6.10 -12.52 14.51
N LYS A 102 -5.71 -11.53 15.32
CA LYS A 102 -4.50 -11.51 16.16
C LYS A 102 -3.17 -11.65 15.40
N VAL A 103 -3.14 -11.29 14.11
CA VAL A 103 -1.89 -11.25 13.34
C VAL A 103 -1.05 -10.05 13.81
N SER A 104 0.26 -10.25 13.95
CA SER A 104 1.16 -9.17 14.36
C SER A 104 1.23 -8.07 13.30
N ILE A 105 1.17 -6.81 13.75
CA ILE A 105 1.32 -5.61 12.90
C ILE A 105 2.62 -5.62 12.09
N ARG A 106 3.70 -6.18 12.66
CA ARG A 106 4.99 -6.32 11.98
C ARG A 106 4.89 -7.19 10.74
N THR A 107 4.16 -8.31 10.85
CA THR A 107 3.94 -9.22 9.72
C THR A 107 3.08 -8.56 8.65
N GLN A 108 2.03 -7.82 9.05
CA GLN A 108 1.16 -7.12 8.10
C GLN A 108 1.89 -6.01 7.34
N LEU A 109 2.76 -5.26 8.01
CA LEU A 109 3.63 -4.25 7.39
C LEU A 109 4.65 -4.90 6.44
N ALA A 110 5.25 -6.04 6.82
CA ALA A 110 6.15 -6.76 5.93
C ALA A 110 5.44 -7.23 4.66
N ILE A 111 4.23 -7.77 4.78
CA ILE A 111 3.39 -8.17 3.65
C ILE A 111 3.07 -6.96 2.76
N LEU A 112 2.73 -5.81 3.35
CA LEU A 112 2.47 -4.58 2.61
C LEU A 112 3.69 -4.14 1.78
N ILE A 113 4.87 -4.15 2.38
CA ILE A 113 6.13 -3.80 1.69
C ILE A 113 6.38 -4.75 0.52
N ILE A 114 6.12 -6.05 0.70
CA ILE A 114 6.25 -7.06 -0.36
C ILE A 114 5.26 -6.79 -1.50
N PHE A 115 4.00 -6.46 -1.21
CA PHE A 115 3.03 -6.08 -2.25
C PHE A 115 3.49 -4.84 -3.02
N LEU A 116 3.95 -3.81 -2.31
CA LEU A 116 4.41 -2.56 -2.90
C LEU A 116 5.65 -2.79 -3.79
N ALA A 117 6.59 -3.61 -3.33
CA ALA A 117 7.76 -4.00 -4.11
C ALA A 117 7.37 -4.78 -5.37
N ASN A 118 6.44 -5.72 -5.27
CA ASN A 118 5.95 -6.47 -6.43
C ASN A 118 5.27 -5.58 -7.47
N ILE A 119 4.43 -4.63 -7.03
CA ILE A 119 3.82 -3.63 -7.91
C ILE A 119 4.92 -2.79 -8.58
N GLY A 120 5.89 -2.30 -7.81
CA GLY A 120 7.02 -1.52 -8.33
C GLY A 120 7.82 -2.28 -9.40
N VAL A 121 8.17 -3.54 -9.14
CA VAL A 121 8.87 -4.39 -10.11
C VAL A 121 8.03 -4.59 -11.37
N ALA A 122 6.73 -4.86 -11.24
CA ALA A 122 5.83 -5.03 -12.39
C ALA A 122 5.76 -3.76 -13.25
N ILE A 123 5.70 -2.58 -12.63
CA ILE A 123 5.74 -1.28 -13.33
C ILE A 123 7.07 -1.09 -14.06
N ILE A 124 8.20 -1.37 -13.40
CA ILE A 124 9.53 -1.24 -14.02
C ILE A 124 9.64 -2.16 -15.24
N VAL A 125 9.23 -3.43 -15.13
CA VAL A 125 9.23 -4.37 -16.26
C VAL A 125 8.33 -3.87 -17.39
N CYS A 126 7.15 -3.34 -17.08
CA CYS A 126 6.25 -2.76 -18.09
C CYS A 126 6.89 -1.56 -18.81
N VAL A 127 7.55 -0.67 -18.08
CA VAL A 127 8.25 0.49 -18.65
C VAL A 127 9.44 0.06 -19.51
N MET A 128 10.23 -0.92 -19.03
CA MET A 128 11.34 -1.48 -19.79
C MET A 128 10.86 -2.11 -21.09
N TYR A 129 9.81 -2.93 -21.04
CA TYR A 129 9.26 -3.56 -22.25
C TYR A 129 8.76 -2.50 -23.24
N ARG A 130 8.05 -1.47 -22.76
CA ARG A 130 7.62 -0.35 -23.61
C ARG A 130 8.81 0.36 -24.26
N HIS A 131 9.88 0.62 -23.52
CA HIS A 131 11.10 1.22 -24.06
C HIS A 131 11.72 0.35 -25.17
N GLN A 132 11.79 -0.96 -24.95
CA GLN A 132 12.31 -1.93 -25.93
C GLN A 132 11.49 -1.99 -27.22
N THR A 133 10.18 -1.75 -27.17
CA THR A 133 9.33 -1.71 -28.38
C THR A 133 9.53 -0.47 -29.25
N ILE A 134 10.11 0.60 -28.70
CA ILE A 134 10.34 1.88 -29.40
C ILE A 134 11.76 1.93 -30.02
N LEU A 135 12.72 1.23 -29.42
CA LEU A 135 14.09 1.17 -29.92
C LEU A 135 14.16 0.44 -31.28
N MET A 136 14.86 1.04 -32.23
CA MET A 136 15.15 0.42 -33.52
C MET A 136 16.07 -0.81 -33.31
N ASP A 137 15.92 -1.84 -34.15
CA ASP A 137 16.67 -3.11 -34.09
C ASP A 137 18.21 -2.96 -34.12
N ARG A 138 18.73 -1.76 -34.38
CA ARG A 138 20.16 -1.50 -34.59
C ARG A 138 20.87 -0.89 -33.38
N ASP A 139 20.17 -0.57 -32.30
CA ASP A 139 20.74 0.10 -31.12
C ASP A 139 21.24 -0.90 -30.07
N ARG A 140 22.41 -0.61 -29.47
CA ARG A 140 23.07 -1.45 -28.45
C ARG A 140 22.29 -1.64 -27.15
N PHE A 141 21.16 -0.95 -26.99
CA PHE A 141 20.30 -1.03 -25.81
C PHE A 141 19.12 -1.99 -25.99
N LYS A 142 18.98 -2.59 -27.16
CA LYS A 142 17.99 -3.65 -27.40
C LYS A 142 18.50 -4.95 -26.78
N MET A 143 17.81 -5.42 -25.74
CA MET A 143 18.13 -6.67 -25.04
C MET A 143 17.51 -7.87 -25.74
#